data_AF-A0A3M1H2G0-F1
#
_entry.id   AF-A0A3M1H2G0-F1
#
_cell.length_a   1.000
_cell.length_b   1.000
_cell.length_c   1.000
_cell.angle_alpha   90.00
_cell.angle_beta   90.00
_cell.angle_gamma   90.00
#
_symmetry.space_group_name_H-M   'P 1'
#
loop_
_entity.id
_entity.type
_entity.pdbx_description
1 polymer ?
#
loop_
_entity_poly.entity_id
_entity_poly.type
_entity_poly.pdbx_seq_one_letter_code
_entity_poly.pdbx_strand_id
1 'polypeptide(L)'
;ELFDFDDTPARYVRIIGHGNSKNDWNSLTEVEIYTDAEMGSVSKPAPTVPGARLAVNVVTASSDDGNVPANTLDGDLNTRWSAQGDGQWIQFDLGKVKTVSHLRIAFYKGDQRTTGFDIELSTDGESWTQVYSGQSSGSTTEPELFDFDDTPARYVRIIGHGNSKNDWNSLTEVEVYAP
;
A
#
# COMPACT_ATOMS: atom_id res chain seq x y z
N GLU A 1 15.43 -11.96 21.98
CA GLU A 1 15.05 -11.99 23.41
C GLU A 1 13.55 -11.78 23.49
N LEU A 2 12.87 -12.39 24.47
CA LEU A 2 11.45 -12.18 24.68
C LEU A 2 11.28 -11.15 25.80
N PHE A 3 10.50 -10.12 25.54
CA PHE A 3 10.18 -9.07 26.48
C PHE A 3 8.69 -9.11 26.76
N ASP A 4 8.34 -9.31 28.02
CA ASP A 4 6.95 -9.41 28.48
C ASP A 4 6.60 -8.16 29.32
N PHE A 5 5.41 -7.63 29.10
CA PHE A 5 4.91 -6.39 29.71
C PHE A 5 3.39 -6.44 29.80
N ASP A 6 2.80 -5.58 30.62
CA ASP A 6 1.35 -5.54 30.80
C ASP A 6 0.61 -5.34 29.45
N ASP A 7 -0.38 -6.19 29.19
CA ASP A 7 -1.18 -6.16 27.97
C ASP A 7 -1.75 -4.76 27.73
N THR A 8 -1.37 -4.16 26.61
CA THR A 8 -1.68 -2.78 26.28
C THR A 8 -2.30 -2.71 24.87
N PRO A 9 -3.56 -2.27 24.73
CA PRO A 9 -4.16 -2.02 23.43
C PRO A 9 -3.37 -0.98 22.64
N ALA A 10 -2.89 -1.32 21.45
CA ALA A 10 -2.12 -0.42 20.60
C ALA A 10 -2.36 -0.70 19.11
N ARG A 11 -2.31 0.35 18.27
CA ARG A 11 -2.28 0.25 16.80
C ARG A 11 -0.86 0.23 16.23
N TYR A 12 0.11 0.78 16.97
CA TYR A 12 1.50 0.89 16.55
C TYR A 12 2.43 0.52 17.70
N VAL A 13 3.50 -0.22 17.40
CA VAL A 13 4.60 -0.51 18.32
C VAL A 13 5.84 0.22 17.82
N ARG A 14 6.47 1.00 18.70
CA ARG A 14 7.73 1.71 18.39
C ARG A 14 8.85 1.16 19.26
N ILE A 15 9.89 0.65 18.62
CA ILE A 15 11.11 0.19 19.29
C ILE A 15 12.15 1.31 19.18
N ILE A 16 12.62 1.81 20.34
CA ILE A 16 13.66 2.84 20.43
C ILE A 16 14.91 2.18 20.97
N GLY A 17 15.94 2.03 20.14
CA GLY A 17 17.22 1.50 20.55
C GLY A 17 18.19 2.61 20.96
N HIS A 18 19.08 2.31 21.92
CA HIS A 18 20.05 3.24 22.49
C HIS A 18 21.52 2.85 22.18
N GLY A 19 21.76 2.25 21.02
CA GLY A 19 23.06 1.78 20.59
C GLY A 19 23.34 0.33 20.99
N ASN A 20 24.60 -0.08 20.82
CA ASN A 20 25.10 -1.40 21.18
C ASN A 20 26.43 -1.28 21.95
N SER A 21 27.02 -2.41 22.36
CA SER A 21 28.26 -2.42 23.15
C SER A 21 29.52 -1.94 22.41
N LYS A 22 29.41 -1.57 21.12
CA LYS A 22 30.49 -1.06 20.27
C LYS A 22 30.29 0.39 19.84
N ASN A 23 29.06 0.82 19.57
CA ASN A 23 28.75 2.17 19.09
C ASN A 23 27.25 2.49 19.23
N ASP A 24 26.84 3.69 18.81
CA ASP A 24 25.47 4.18 18.95
C ASP A 24 24.48 3.64 17.91
N TRP A 25 24.88 2.67 17.08
CA TRP A 25 23.98 2.08 16.07
C TRP A 25 23.10 0.98 16.68
N ASN A 26 21.84 0.94 16.24
CA ASN A 26 20.94 -0.17 16.53
C ASN A 26 20.87 -1.11 15.33
N SER A 27 20.91 -2.42 15.56
CA SER A 27 20.71 -3.44 14.54
C SER A 27 19.66 -4.41 15.04
N LEU A 28 18.55 -4.52 14.30
CA LEU A 28 17.47 -5.46 14.57
C LEU A 28 17.33 -6.36 13.35
N THR A 29 17.43 -7.68 13.55
CA THR A 29 17.32 -8.64 12.44
C THR A 29 15.87 -9.05 12.20
N GLU A 30 15.10 -9.18 13.28
CA GLU A 30 13.69 -9.58 13.25
C GLU A 30 13.00 -9.04 14.49
N VAL A 31 11.72 -8.71 14.35
CA VAL A 31 10.83 -8.26 15.42
C VAL A 31 9.53 -9.01 15.28
N GLU A 32 9.13 -9.70 16.35
CA GLU A 32 7.84 -10.37 16.47
C GLU A 32 7.08 -9.72 17.62
N ILE A 33 5.81 -9.40 17.40
CA ILE A 33 4.93 -8.80 18.40
C ILE A 33 3.84 -9.82 18.69
N TYR A 34 3.71 -10.18 19.96
CA TYR A 34 2.79 -11.21 20.43
C TYR A 34 1.56 -10.57 21.08
N THR A 35 0.43 -11.26 21.01
CA THR A 35 -0.78 -10.96 21.78
C THR A 35 -1.14 -12.18 22.62
N ASP A 36 -1.99 -12.01 23.62
CA ASP A 36 -2.35 -12.98 24.65
C ASP A 36 -2.94 -14.29 24.06
N ALA A 37 -3.27 -14.29 22.76
CA ALA A 37 -3.85 -15.43 22.07
C ALA A 37 -2.89 -16.60 21.77
N GLU A 38 -1.56 -16.44 21.75
CA GLU A 38 -0.68 -17.53 21.26
C GLU A 38 0.69 -17.63 21.96
N MET A 39 0.74 -18.33 23.09
CA MET A 39 1.97 -18.96 23.60
C MET A 39 2.05 -20.45 23.17
N GLY A 40 1.81 -20.72 21.88
CA GLY A 40 1.83 -22.07 21.31
C GLY A 40 1.85 -22.03 19.77
N SER A 41 3.01 -22.36 19.19
CA SER A 41 3.27 -22.47 17.74
C SER A 41 2.64 -21.39 16.86
N VAL A 42 3.27 -20.22 16.79
CA VAL A 42 2.98 -19.25 15.74
C VAL A 42 3.47 -19.80 14.40
N SER A 43 2.55 -20.28 13.57
CA SER A 43 2.72 -20.06 12.13
C SER A 43 2.70 -18.55 11.95
N LYS A 44 3.74 -17.97 11.33
CA LYS A 44 3.81 -16.55 10.95
C LYS A 44 2.40 -16.11 10.56
N PRO A 45 1.68 -15.31 11.38
CA PRO A 45 0.39 -14.82 10.95
C PRO A 45 0.67 -14.03 9.67
N ALA A 46 0.01 -14.42 8.58
CA ALA A 46 0.00 -13.57 7.40
C ALA A 46 -0.37 -12.17 7.91
N PRO A 47 0.39 -11.12 7.57
CA PRO A 47 0.11 -9.78 8.09
C PRO A 47 -1.39 -9.53 7.92
N THR A 48 -2.11 -9.47 9.03
CA THR A 48 -3.55 -9.28 9.01
C THR A 48 -3.74 -7.86 8.54
N VAL A 49 -4.05 -7.70 7.25
CA VAL A 49 -4.42 -6.42 6.68
C VAL A 49 -5.63 -5.93 7.48
N PRO A 50 -5.52 -4.82 8.22
CA PRO A 50 -6.65 -4.31 8.99
C PRO A 50 -7.82 -4.00 8.06
N GLY A 51 -9.05 -4.19 8.51
CA GLY A 51 -10.23 -3.77 7.77
C GLY A 51 -10.65 -4.65 6.57
N ALA A 52 -11.82 -4.35 6.02
CA ALA A 52 -12.42 -5.12 4.94
C ALA A 52 -12.01 -4.59 3.56
N ARG A 53 -11.57 -5.48 2.66
CA ARG A 53 -11.32 -5.13 1.24
C ARG A 53 -12.62 -4.62 0.61
N LEU A 54 -12.56 -3.43 0.04
CA LEU A 54 -13.68 -2.80 -0.64
C LEU A 54 -13.73 -3.27 -2.09
N ALA A 55 -14.89 -3.75 -2.52
CA ALA A 55 -15.12 -4.04 -3.93
C ALA A 55 -15.03 -2.75 -4.78
N VAL A 56 -14.25 -2.82 -5.85
CA VAL A 56 -14.21 -1.83 -6.94
C VAL A 56 -15.26 -2.22 -7.98
N ASN A 57 -16.08 -1.27 -8.40
CA ASN A 57 -17.13 -1.45 -9.39
C ASN A 57 -16.60 -1.24 -10.82
N VAL A 58 -15.79 -0.20 -11.02
CA VAL A 58 -15.19 0.14 -12.32
C VAL A 58 -13.76 0.63 -12.10
N VAL A 59 -12.84 0.25 -12.99
CA VAL A 59 -11.49 0.81 -13.07
C VAL A 59 -11.27 1.44 -14.44
N THR A 60 -10.72 2.64 -14.47
CA THR A 60 -10.38 3.41 -15.68
C THR A 60 -9.01 4.04 -15.52
N ALA A 61 -8.36 4.44 -16.61
CA ALA A 61 -7.08 5.14 -16.56
C ALA A 61 -6.99 6.22 -17.63
N SER A 62 -6.01 7.09 -17.50
CA SER A 62 -5.68 8.13 -18.48
C SER A 62 -5.24 7.57 -19.82
N SER A 63 -4.47 6.47 -19.80
CA SER A 63 -4.00 5.74 -20.97
C SER A 63 -3.53 4.34 -20.58
N ASP A 64 -3.23 3.52 -21.59
CA ASP A 64 -2.51 2.25 -21.43
C ASP A 64 -1.71 1.90 -22.71
N ASP A 65 -0.72 1.03 -22.59
CA ASP A 65 0.08 0.48 -23.71
C ASP A 65 -0.40 -0.91 -24.17
N GLY A 66 -1.66 -1.26 -23.89
CA GLY A 66 -2.20 -2.62 -23.98
C GLY A 66 -2.15 -3.40 -22.66
N ASN A 67 -1.42 -2.89 -21.67
CA ASN A 67 -1.52 -3.32 -20.27
C ASN A 67 -2.64 -2.53 -19.59
N VAL A 68 -3.86 -3.06 -19.68
CA VAL A 68 -5.10 -2.35 -19.35
C VAL A 68 -5.34 -2.17 -17.84
N PRO A 69 -6.18 -1.21 -17.41
CA PRO A 69 -6.45 -0.95 -15.99
C PRO A 69 -7.01 -2.14 -15.22
N ALA A 70 -7.80 -3.00 -15.88
CA ALA A 70 -8.42 -4.18 -15.28
C ALA A 70 -7.41 -5.18 -14.71
N ASN A 71 -6.19 -5.20 -15.22
CA ASN A 71 -5.12 -6.05 -14.73
C ASN A 71 -4.73 -5.73 -13.28
N THR A 72 -5.10 -4.56 -12.74
CA THR A 72 -4.81 -4.20 -11.34
C THR A 72 -5.77 -4.81 -10.31
N LEU A 73 -6.75 -5.60 -10.76
CA LEU A 73 -7.81 -6.20 -9.93
C LEU A 73 -7.99 -7.70 -10.18
N ASP A 74 -7.09 -8.33 -10.94
CA ASP A 74 -7.22 -9.73 -11.38
C ASP A 74 -6.51 -10.72 -10.43
N GLY A 75 -5.72 -10.22 -9.47
CA GLY A 75 -4.96 -11.03 -8.53
C GLY A 75 -3.74 -11.72 -9.13
N ASP A 76 -3.31 -11.36 -10.35
CA ASP A 76 -2.12 -11.89 -11.02
C ASP A 76 -1.01 -10.84 -11.08
N LEU A 77 0.01 -10.99 -10.23
CA LEU A 77 1.15 -10.07 -10.21
C LEU A 77 2.01 -10.09 -11.50
N ASN A 78 1.72 -10.97 -12.47
CA ASN A 78 2.38 -11.01 -13.78
C ASN A 78 1.73 -10.10 -14.82
N THR A 79 0.46 -9.71 -14.62
CA THR A 79 -0.21 -8.71 -15.43
C THR A 79 -0.04 -7.34 -14.77
N ARG A 80 -0.28 -6.26 -15.52
CA ARG A 80 -0.14 -4.89 -15.00
C ARG A 80 -1.05 -3.94 -15.75
N TRP A 81 -1.35 -2.81 -15.13
CA TRP A 81 -1.62 -1.58 -15.87
C TRP A 81 -0.31 -0.87 -16.19
N SER A 82 -0.18 -0.23 -17.35
CA SER A 82 1.02 0.55 -17.67
C SER A 82 0.73 1.76 -18.56
N ALA A 83 1.24 2.92 -18.15
CA ALA A 83 1.14 4.18 -18.91
C ALA A 83 2.45 4.97 -18.81
N GLN A 84 2.82 5.66 -19.90
CA GLN A 84 4.05 6.45 -19.96
C GLN A 84 3.78 7.94 -19.73
N GLY A 85 4.66 8.58 -18.97
CA GLY A 85 4.65 10.03 -18.73
C GLY A 85 4.31 10.40 -17.29
N ASP A 86 4.63 11.62 -16.93
CA ASP A 86 4.28 12.20 -15.64
C ASP A 86 2.79 12.56 -15.58
N GLY A 87 2.15 12.32 -14.43
CA GLY A 87 0.74 12.63 -14.19
C GLY A 87 -0.25 11.64 -14.83
N GLN A 88 0.21 10.48 -15.30
CA GLN A 88 -0.70 9.41 -15.72
C GLN A 88 -1.44 8.86 -14.51
N TRP A 89 -2.73 8.57 -14.65
CA TRP A 89 -3.56 8.17 -13.52
C TRP A 89 -4.34 6.90 -13.82
N ILE A 90 -4.62 6.15 -12.76
CA ILE A 90 -5.58 5.05 -12.71
C ILE A 90 -6.59 5.33 -11.60
N GLN A 91 -7.87 5.11 -11.88
CA GLN A 91 -8.99 5.50 -11.04
C GLN A 91 -9.94 4.31 -10.81
N PHE A 92 -10.31 4.11 -9.55
CA PHE A 92 -11.18 3.05 -9.07
C PHE A 92 -12.48 3.67 -8.52
N ASP A 93 -13.62 3.35 -9.13
CA ASP A 93 -14.96 3.71 -8.63
C ASP A 93 -15.47 2.58 -7.72
N LEU A 94 -15.71 2.88 -6.45
CA LEU A 94 -16.26 1.95 -5.45
C LEU A 94 -17.78 1.75 -5.57
N GLY A 95 -18.42 2.44 -6.52
CA GLY A 95 -19.86 2.42 -6.84
C GLY A 95 -20.72 3.28 -5.92
N LYS A 96 -20.23 3.60 -4.72
CA LYS A 96 -20.85 4.49 -3.73
C LYS A 96 -19.81 5.01 -2.78
N VAL A 97 -20.13 6.06 -2.03
CA VAL A 97 -19.26 6.59 -0.97
C VAL A 97 -19.08 5.51 0.12
N LYS A 98 -17.82 5.25 0.47
CA LYS A 98 -17.35 4.37 1.55
C LYS A 98 -16.22 5.07 2.29
N THR A 99 -15.95 4.70 3.54
CA THR A 99 -14.73 5.15 4.22
C THR A 99 -13.55 4.32 3.72
N VAL A 100 -12.49 4.99 3.26
CA VAL A 100 -11.23 4.37 2.82
C VAL A 100 -10.15 4.73 3.84
N SER A 101 -9.40 3.73 4.32
CA SER A 101 -8.32 3.92 5.30
C SER A 101 -6.93 3.77 4.69
N HIS A 102 -6.76 2.79 3.80
CA HIS A 102 -5.48 2.53 3.16
C HIS A 102 -5.65 1.83 1.82
N LEU A 103 -4.56 1.86 1.05
CA LEU A 103 -4.40 1.05 -0.15
C LEU A 103 -3.31 0.01 0.09
N ARG A 104 -3.43 -1.14 -0.57
CA ARG A 104 -2.29 -2.01 -0.85
C ARG A 104 -1.99 -1.97 -2.33
N ILE A 105 -0.74 -1.69 -2.71
CA ILE A 105 -0.34 -1.50 -4.10
C ILE A 105 0.89 -2.35 -4.38
N ALA A 106 0.80 -3.23 -5.38
CA ALA A 106 1.95 -3.93 -5.93
C ALA A 106 2.45 -3.20 -7.19
N PHE A 107 3.76 -3.01 -7.27
CA PHE A 107 4.41 -2.28 -8.36
C PHE A 107 5.16 -3.25 -9.27
N TYR A 108 5.05 -3.04 -10.58
CA TYR A 108 5.80 -3.86 -11.53
C TYR A 108 7.30 -3.65 -11.36
N LYS A 109 8.05 -4.74 -11.12
CA LYS A 109 9.47 -4.71 -10.73
C LYS A 109 9.72 -3.87 -9.48
N GLY A 110 8.79 -3.91 -8.52
CA GLY A 110 8.88 -3.19 -7.24
C GLY A 110 10.06 -3.62 -6.36
N ASP A 111 10.75 -4.71 -6.68
CA ASP A 111 12.00 -5.17 -6.05
C ASP A 111 13.28 -4.60 -6.70
N GLN A 112 13.13 -3.89 -7.83
CA GLN A 112 14.23 -3.35 -8.63
C GLN A 112 14.08 -1.85 -8.90
N ARG A 113 12.90 -1.28 -8.65
CA ARG A 113 12.53 0.10 -8.97
C ARG A 113 11.70 0.71 -7.85
N THR A 114 11.94 1.97 -7.55
CA THR A 114 11.00 2.81 -6.81
C THR A 114 10.10 3.52 -7.81
N THR A 115 8.81 3.63 -7.51
CA THR A 115 7.80 4.32 -8.34
C THR A 115 7.30 5.51 -7.54
N GLY A 116 7.34 6.71 -8.11
CA GLY A 116 6.78 7.92 -7.49
C GLY A 116 5.30 8.04 -7.79
N PHE A 117 4.48 8.35 -6.79
CA PHE A 117 3.03 8.46 -6.96
C PHE A 117 2.34 9.25 -5.85
N ASP A 118 1.14 9.73 -6.19
CA ASP A 118 0.17 10.31 -5.27
C ASP A 118 -1.08 9.42 -5.16
N ILE A 119 -1.76 9.47 -4.01
CA ILE A 119 -3.11 8.92 -3.84
C ILE A 119 -4.05 10.08 -3.57
N GLU A 120 -5.12 10.14 -4.36
CA GLU A 120 -6.21 11.09 -4.18
C GLU A 120 -7.55 10.37 -4.03
N LEU A 121 -8.42 10.97 -3.23
CA LEU A 121 -9.77 10.49 -2.95
C LEU A 121 -10.80 11.54 -3.35
N SER A 122 -11.96 11.07 -3.81
CA SER A 122 -13.07 11.94 -4.18
C SER A 122 -14.42 11.28 -3.90
N THR A 123 -15.43 12.08 -3.56
CA THR A 123 -16.82 11.60 -3.43
C THR A 123 -17.64 11.82 -4.69
N ASP A 124 -17.24 12.76 -5.56
CA ASP A 124 -17.98 13.21 -6.75
C ASP A 124 -17.26 12.90 -8.07
N GLY A 125 -15.94 12.69 -8.04
CA GLY A 125 -15.09 12.47 -9.23
C GLY A 125 -14.57 13.76 -9.85
N GLU A 126 -14.92 14.92 -9.28
CA GLU A 126 -14.57 16.25 -9.79
C GLU A 126 -13.62 16.97 -8.83
N SER A 127 -13.93 16.95 -7.53
CA SER A 127 -13.12 17.53 -6.47
C SER A 127 -12.29 16.45 -5.80
N TRP A 128 -10.98 16.65 -5.74
CA TRP A 128 -10.04 15.62 -5.28
C TRP A 128 -9.23 16.11 -4.09
N THR A 129 -9.05 15.22 -3.12
CA THR A 129 -8.21 15.43 -1.94
C THR A 129 -7.04 14.48 -2.00
N GLN A 130 -5.83 15.01 -2.09
CA GLN A 130 -4.61 14.21 -1.97
C GLN A 130 -4.43 13.76 -0.51
N VAL A 131 -4.32 12.44 -0.32
CA VAL A 131 -4.14 11.81 1.00
C VAL A 131 -2.76 11.19 1.19
N TYR A 132 -2.02 10.98 0.09
CA TYR A 132 -0.65 10.48 0.11
C TYR A 132 0.14 11.07 -1.06
N SER A 133 1.44 11.30 -0.83
CA SER A 133 2.44 11.65 -1.85
C SER A 133 3.76 11.03 -1.45
N GLY A 134 4.35 10.22 -2.32
CA GLY A 134 5.59 9.52 -1.99
C GLY A 134 6.08 8.59 -3.09
N GLN A 135 6.71 7.49 -2.67
CA GLN A 135 7.23 6.48 -3.57
C GLN A 135 7.15 5.08 -2.96
N SER A 136 7.13 4.06 -3.81
CA SER A 136 7.23 2.66 -3.38
C SER A 136 8.61 2.34 -2.79
N SER A 137 8.69 1.25 -2.02
CA SER A 137 9.91 0.87 -1.29
C SER A 137 11.09 0.50 -2.18
N GLY A 138 10.83 -0.06 -3.36
CA GLY A 138 11.88 -0.63 -4.21
C GLY A 138 12.42 -1.97 -3.69
N SER A 139 11.72 -2.64 -2.77
CA SER A 139 12.20 -3.84 -2.06
C SER A 139 11.37 -5.12 -2.29
N THR A 140 10.20 -5.03 -2.93
CA THR A 140 9.28 -6.17 -3.06
C THR A 140 8.38 -6.05 -4.29
N THR A 141 7.98 -7.19 -4.85
CA THR A 141 6.89 -7.25 -5.84
C THR A 141 5.52 -7.51 -5.22
N GLU A 142 5.47 -7.83 -3.93
CA GLU A 142 4.23 -8.01 -3.18
C GLU A 142 3.56 -6.65 -2.88
N PRO A 143 2.23 -6.62 -2.62
CA PRO A 143 1.54 -5.38 -2.29
C PRO A 143 2.09 -4.70 -1.02
N GLU A 144 2.51 -3.45 -1.18
CA GLU A 144 2.93 -2.55 -0.10
C GLU A 144 1.71 -1.80 0.46
N LEU A 145 1.68 -1.54 1.77
CA LEU A 145 0.59 -0.83 2.44
C LEU A 145 0.87 0.67 2.53
N PHE A 146 -0.12 1.47 2.12
CA PHE A 146 -0.10 2.94 2.19
C PHE A 146 -1.28 3.43 3.02
N ASP A 147 -1.01 3.72 4.30
CA ASP A 147 -1.97 4.19 5.32
C ASP A 147 -2.11 5.71 5.27
N PHE A 148 -3.32 6.21 5.46
CA PHE A 148 -3.65 7.63 5.55
C PHE A 148 -4.90 7.81 6.42
N ASP A 149 -5.31 9.06 6.67
CA ASP A 149 -6.49 9.33 7.49
C ASP A 149 -7.77 8.77 6.85
N ASP A 150 -8.57 8.06 7.64
CA ASP A 150 -9.85 7.48 7.23
C ASP A 150 -10.74 8.55 6.57
N THR A 151 -10.96 8.41 5.26
CA THR A 151 -11.59 9.46 4.45
C THR A 151 -12.78 8.90 3.66
N PRO A 152 -13.96 9.56 3.69
CA PRO A 152 -15.08 9.20 2.81
C PRO A 152 -14.72 9.41 1.33
N ALA A 153 -14.85 8.37 0.52
CA ALA A 153 -14.57 8.41 -0.91
C ALA A 153 -15.50 7.47 -1.68
N ARG A 154 -15.86 7.86 -2.90
CA ARG A 154 -16.40 6.96 -3.93
C ARG A 154 -15.32 6.58 -4.93
N TYR A 155 -14.43 7.52 -5.25
CA TYR A 155 -13.35 7.34 -6.20
C TYR A 155 -12.01 7.39 -5.50
N VAL A 156 -11.14 6.47 -5.89
CA VAL A 156 -9.72 6.44 -5.51
C VAL A 156 -8.92 6.63 -6.78
N ARG A 157 -7.95 7.54 -6.78
CA ARG A 157 -7.06 7.79 -7.92
C ARG A 157 -5.62 7.69 -7.48
N ILE A 158 -4.83 6.96 -8.27
CA ILE A 158 -3.37 6.90 -8.13
C ILE A 158 -2.79 7.67 -9.31
N ILE A 159 -1.98 8.69 -9.03
CA ILE A 159 -1.28 9.49 -10.03
C ILE A 159 0.18 9.07 -10.01
N GLY A 160 0.72 8.65 -11.14
CA GLY A 160 2.10 8.19 -11.26
C GLY A 160 3.05 9.27 -11.81
N HIS A 161 4.28 9.26 -11.28
CA HIS A 161 5.36 10.19 -11.61
C HIS A 161 6.60 9.47 -12.17
N GLY A 162 6.39 8.33 -12.82
CA GLY A 162 7.44 7.45 -13.32
C GLY A 162 8.10 6.61 -12.22
N ASN A 163 9.26 6.05 -12.55
CA ASN A 163 10.04 5.21 -11.66
C ASN A 163 11.54 5.55 -11.74
N SER A 164 12.35 4.93 -10.88
CA SER A 164 13.80 5.19 -10.80
C SER A 164 14.62 4.85 -12.06
N LYS A 165 14.01 4.27 -13.10
CA LYS A 165 14.65 3.95 -14.38
C LYS A 165 14.13 4.76 -15.56
N ASN A 166 12.86 5.13 -15.58
CA ASN A 166 12.22 5.85 -16.68
C ASN A 166 10.85 6.42 -16.25
N ASP A 167 10.16 7.08 -17.18
CA ASP A 167 8.88 7.75 -16.99
C ASP A 167 7.64 6.84 -17.06
N TRP A 168 7.81 5.51 -16.96
CA TRP A 168 6.68 4.59 -16.98
C TRP A 168 6.09 4.38 -15.60
N ASN A 169 4.76 4.38 -15.53
CA ASN A 169 3.97 4.02 -14.36
C ASN A 169 3.41 2.63 -14.57
N SER A 170 3.58 1.74 -13.59
CA SER A 170 3.18 0.35 -13.76
C SER A 170 2.80 -0.30 -12.43
N LEU A 171 1.51 -0.62 -12.30
CA LEU A 171 0.95 -1.26 -11.11
C LEU A 171 0.46 -2.65 -11.50
N THR A 172 0.77 -3.65 -10.68
CA THR A 172 0.35 -5.04 -10.92
C THR A 172 -0.95 -5.38 -10.19
N GLU A 173 -1.14 -4.90 -8.96
CA GLU A 173 -2.38 -5.09 -8.20
C GLU A 173 -2.64 -3.88 -7.31
N VAL A 174 -3.92 -3.52 -7.14
CA VAL A 174 -4.38 -2.49 -6.22
C VAL A 174 -5.56 -3.01 -5.41
N GLU A 175 -5.45 -2.90 -4.10
CA GLU A 175 -6.50 -3.24 -3.16
C GLU A 175 -6.87 -2.01 -2.33
N VAL A 176 -8.17 -1.75 -2.18
CA VAL A 176 -8.70 -0.62 -1.40
C VAL A 176 -9.37 -1.17 -0.15
N TYR A 177 -9.11 -0.60 1.03
CA TYR A 177 -9.61 -1.11 2.29
C TYR A 177 -10.41 -0.06 3.09
N ALA A 178 -11.41 -0.54 3.81
CA ALA A 178 -12.06 0.18 4.90
C ALA A 178 -11.20 0.10 6.18
N PRO A 179 -11.49 0.92 7.20
CA PRO A 179 -10.85 0.80 8.52
C PRO A 179 -11.02 -0.60 9.15
#